data_AF-A0A0L0LMN9-F1
#
_entry.id   AF-A0A0L0LMN9-F1
#
_cell.length_a   1.000
_cell.length_b   1.000
_cell.length_c   1.000
_cell.angle_alpha   90.00
_cell.angle_beta   90.00
_cell.angle_gamma   90.00
#
_symmetry.space_group_name_H-M   'P 1'
#
loop_
_entity.id
_entity.type
_entity.pdbx_description
1 polymer ?
#
loop_
_entity_poly.entity_id
_entity_poly.type
_entity_poly.pdbx_seq_one_letter_code
_entity_poly.pdbx_strand_id
1 'polypeptide(L)' 'MSSNTCKCPHHKILPIAIILIALAFLLSTLGVVNPMYVAIAWPVLIIIAMIPKLGTCKCCSNH' A
#
# COMPACT_ATOMS: atom_id res chain seq x y z
N MET A 1 -14.00 25.05 3.03
CA MET A 1 -12.92 24.14 2.60
C MET A 1 -13.54 22.80 2.24
N SER A 2 -13.72 22.51 0.94
CA SER A 2 -14.18 21.19 0.50
C SER A 2 -13.06 20.20 0.78
N SER A 3 -13.31 19.20 1.64
CA SER A 3 -12.33 18.18 1.97
C SER A 3 -12.09 17.30 0.76
N ASN A 4 -10.94 17.47 0.09
CA ASN A 4 -10.46 16.64 -1.03
C ASN A 4 -10.08 15.22 -0.55
N THR A 5 -11.03 14.52 0.07
CA THR A 5 -10.85 13.14 0.53
C THR A 5 -11.46 12.21 -0.50
N CYS A 6 -10.63 11.58 -1.34
CA CYS A 6 -11.14 10.53 -2.23
C CYS A 6 -11.59 9.33 -1.40
N LYS A 7 -12.86 8.94 -1.56
CA LYS A 7 -13.40 7.72 -0.94
C LYS A 7 -13.02 6.44 -1.70
N CYS A 8 -12.48 6.59 -2.90
CA CYS A 8 -12.12 5.49 -3.79
C CYS A 8 -10.96 4.64 -3.22
N PRO A 9 -11.00 3.29 -3.39
CA PRO A 9 -9.94 2.41 -2.91
C PRO A 9 -8.59 2.68 -3.57
N HIS A 10 -8.56 3.27 -4.78
CA HIS A 10 -7.36 3.65 -5.53
C HIS A 10 -6.35 4.50 -4.73
N HIS A 11 -6.80 5.44 -3.89
CA HIS A 11 -5.88 6.26 -3.08
C HIS A 11 -5.61 5.68 -1.69
N LYS A 12 -6.38 4.67 -1.27
CA LYS A 12 -6.19 3.99 0.02
C LYS A 12 -5.20 2.84 -0.05
N ILE A 13 -5.07 2.21 -1.22
CA ILE A 13 -4.24 1.03 -1.44
C ILE A 13 -2.75 1.28 -1.15
N LEU A 14 -2.20 2.43 -1.56
CA LEU A 14 -0.80 2.76 -1.32
C LEU A 14 -0.51 2.97 0.17
N PRO A 15 -1.28 3.80 0.92
CA PRO A 15 -1.16 3.89 2.37
C PRO A 15 -1.28 2.52 3.08
N ILE A 16 -2.25 1.69 2.67
CA ILE A 16 -2.44 0.35 3.26
C ILE A 16 -1.21 -0.52 2.99
N ALA A 17 -0.68 -0.54 1.77
CA ALA A 17 0.51 -1.31 1.44
C ALA A 17 1.73 -0.86 2.25
N ILE A 18 1.92 0.45 2.43
CA ILE A 18 3.00 1.00 3.27
C ILE A 18 2.86 0.52 4.72
N ILE A 19 1.65 0.58 5.28
CA ILE A 19 1.37 0.10 6.64
C ILE A 19 1.69 -1.39 6.77
N LEU A 20 1.28 -2.21 5.79
CA LEU A 20 1.52 -3.65 5.80
C LEU A 20 3.02 -3.98 5.67
N ILE A 21 3.76 -3.23 4.85
CA ILE A 21 5.22 -3.37 4.74
C ILE A 21 5.87 -3.05 6.09
N ALA A 22 5.56 -1.89 6.68
CA ALA A 22 6.11 -1.50 7.98
C ALA A 22 5.80 -2.53 9.07
N LEU A 23 4.57 -3.05 9.10
CA LEU A 23 4.15 -4.08 10.04
C LEU A 23 4.90 -5.41 9.82
N ALA A 24 5.09 -5.83 8.57
CA ALA A 24 5.83 -7.05 8.25
C ALA A 24 7.29 -6.99 8.73
N PHE A 25 7.96 -5.85 8.48
CA PHE A 25 9.32 -5.62 8.98
C PHE A 25 9.36 -5.58 10.51
N LEU A 26 8.43 -4.86 11.16
CA LEU A 26 8.34 -4.82 12.62
C LEU A 26 8.17 -6.21 13.22
N LEU A 27 7.25 -7.01 12.70
CA LEU A 27 7.03 -8.39 13.16
C LEU A 27 8.25 -9.29 12.97
N SER A 28 9.04 -9.07 11.92
CA SER A 28 10.30 -9.79 11.73
C SER A 28 11.37 -9.35 12.71
N THR A 29 11.48 -8.05 13.02
CA THR A 29 12.42 -7.57 14.06
C THR A 29 12.08 -8.10 15.45
N LEU A 30 10.80 -8.32 15.74
CA LEU A 30 10.32 -8.92 16.99
C LEU A 30 10.46 -10.46 17.01
N GLY A 31 10.93 -11.07 15.93
CA GLY A 31 11.06 -12.54 15.83
C GLY A 31 9.74 -13.28 15.65
N VAL A 32 8.62 -12.58 15.42
CA VAL A 32 7.29 -13.18 15.22
C VAL A 32 7.16 -13.78 13.81
N VAL A 33 7.80 -13.15 12.82
CA VAL A 33 7.73 -13.55 11.42
C VAL A 33 9.12 -13.84 10.87
N ASN A 34 9.25 -14.92 10.10
CA ASN A 34 10.52 -15.33 9.49
C ASN A 34 11.03 -14.24 8.51
N PRO A 35 12.32 -13.85 8.55
CA PRO A 35 12.89 -12.88 7.61
C PRO A 35 12.67 -13.23 6.13
N MET A 36 12.64 -14.53 5.79
CA MET A 36 12.38 -15.01 4.43
C MET A 36 10.95 -14.67 3.98
N TYR A 37 9.97 -14.70 4.89
CA TYR A 37 8.62 -14.26 4.57
C TYR A 37 8.61 -12.77 4.23
N VAL A 38 9.27 -11.94 5.03
CA VAL A 38 9.33 -10.50 4.76
C VAL A 38 9.97 -10.24 3.40
N ALA A 39 11.10 -10.90 3.11
CA ALA A 39 11.83 -10.77 1.84
C ALA A 39 10.97 -11.02 0.59
N ILE A 40 9.93 -11.86 0.70
CA ILE A 40 8.97 -12.15 -0.37
C ILE A 40 7.77 -11.20 -0.29
N ALA A 41 7.22 -10.95 0.91
CA ALA A 41 5.99 -10.20 1.09
C ALA A 41 6.13 -8.73 0.68
N TRP A 42 7.24 -8.06 1.00
CA TRP A 42 7.41 -6.64 0.71
C TRP A 42 7.43 -6.31 -0.80
N PRO A 43 8.14 -7.03 -1.70
CA PRO A 43 8.07 -6.74 -3.13
C PRO A 43 6.69 -7.06 -3.71
N VAL A 44 6.00 -8.11 -3.24
CA VAL A 44 4.62 -8.40 -3.66
C VAL A 44 3.68 -7.25 -3.30
N LEU A 45 3.78 -6.72 -2.07
CA LEU A 45 2.99 -5.57 -1.63
C LEU A 45 3.27 -4.32 -2.46
N ILE A 46 4.52 -4.06 -2.86
CA ILE A 46 4.88 -2.95 -3.75
C ILE A 46 4.23 -3.13 -5.12
N ILE A 47 4.29 -4.32 -5.71
CA ILE A 47 3.69 -4.59 -7.02
C ILE A 47 2.19 -4.28 -6.95
N ILE A 48 1.49 -4.79 -5.93
CA ILE A 48 0.05 -4.54 -5.72
C ILE A 48 -0.24 -3.05 -5.52
N ALA A 49 0.57 -2.34 -4.75
CA ALA A 49 0.40 -0.91 -4.48
C ALA A 49 0.53 -0.04 -5.74
N MET A 50 1.26 -0.53 -6.75
CA MET A 50 1.51 0.19 -8.00
C MET A 50 0.49 -0.09 -9.10
N ILE A 51 -0.22 -1.23 -9.05
CA ILE A 51 -1.30 -1.58 -10.02
C ILE A 51 -2.26 -0.40 -10.28
N PRO A 52 -2.73 0.34 -9.25
CA PRO A 52 -3.73 1.38 -9.45
C PRO A 52 -3.17 2.59 -10.23
N LYS A 53 -1.85 2.81 -10.20
CA LYS A 53 -1.18 3.85 -11.00
C LYS A 53 -1.09 3.53 -12.50
N LEU A 54 -1.39 2.29 -12.91
CA LEU A 54 -1.38 1.89 -14.31
C LEU A 54 -2.66 2.27 -15.07
N GLY A 55 -3.67 2.82 -14.38
CA GLY A 55 -4.93 3.26 -14.97
C GLY A 55 -5.30 4.70 -14.59
N THR A 56 -6.24 5.27 -15.33
CA THR A 56 -6.83 6.58 -14.99
C THR A 56 -8.03 6.39 -14.06
N CYS A 57 -8.03 7.08 -12.91
CA CYS A 57 -9.16 7.07 -11.99
C CYS A 57 -10.12 8.23 -12.31
N LYS A 58 -11.44 8.03 -12.17
CA LYS A 58 -12.45 9.11 -12.25
C LYS A 58 -12.23 10.25 -11.24
N CYS A 59 -11.39 10.03 -10.23
CA CYS A 59 -11.01 11.03 -9.25
C CYS A 59 -9.85 11.92 -9.71
N CYS A 60 -9.11 11.52 -10.76
CA CYS A 60 -8.07 12.33 -11.39
C CYS A 60 -8.63 13.40 -12.34
N SER A 61 -9.92 13.37 -12.68
CA SER A 61 -10.56 14.35 -13.58
C SER A 61 -11.14 15.58 -12.86
N ASN A 62 -11.08 15.63 -11.52
CA ASN A 62 -11.59 16.74 -10.69
C ASN A 62 -10.46 17.50 -9.99
N HIS A 63 -9.23 17.43 -10.53
CA HIS A 63 -8.05 18.09 -9.99
C HIS A 63 -7.63 19.28 -10.84
#